data_AF-A0A9K3JDL6-F1
#
_entry.id   AF-A0A9K3JDL6-F1
#
_cell.length_a   1.000
_cell.length_b   1.000
_cell.length_c   1.000
_cell.angle_alpha   90.00
_cell.angle_beta   90.00
_cell.angle_gamma   90.00
#
_symmetry.space_group_name_H-M   'P 1'
#
loop_
_entity.id
_entity.type
_entity.pdbx_description
1 polymer ?
#
loop_
_entity_poly.entity_id
_entity_poly.type
_entity_poly.pdbx_seq_one_letter_code
_entity_poly.pdbx_strand_id
1 'polypeptide(L)'
;MGNNYLVEKLLEFLKDPEVIKKKNLNGLTALHVAAVVGNTDAAQLLVRKRKELLVILDSYQVAPFHSAFHNGKLSTCAYLLGCAPPSDSSTYSDDEREDALIAASLTKQYGEYLYCLWQMCWVDM
;
A
#
# COMPACT_ATOMS: atom_id res chain seq x y z
N MET A 1 6.64 24.17 -16.99
CA MET A 1 5.52 23.51 -17.70
C MET A 1 5.39 22.04 -17.26
N GLY A 2 5.37 21.74 -15.95
CA GLY A 2 5.87 20.44 -15.47
C GLY A 2 5.01 19.63 -14.49
N ASN A 3 3.74 19.99 -14.23
CA ASN A 3 2.89 19.23 -13.31
C ASN A 3 1.49 18.90 -13.84
N ASN A 4 1.09 19.43 -14.99
CA ASN A 4 -0.26 19.20 -15.52
C ASN A 4 -0.38 17.83 -16.20
N TYR A 5 0.65 17.33 -16.88
CA TYR A 5 0.58 16.05 -17.58
C TYR A 5 0.30 14.87 -16.64
N LEU A 6 0.96 14.85 -15.47
CA LEU A 6 0.81 13.77 -14.50
C LEU A 6 -0.56 13.83 -13.82
N VAL A 7 -1.04 15.03 -13.50
CA VAL A 7 -2.38 15.26 -12.93
C VAL A 7 -3.48 14.95 -13.95
N GLU A 8 -3.33 15.35 -15.21
CA GLU A 8 -4.26 15.03 -16.29
C GLU A 8 -4.35 13.52 -16.54
N LYS A 9 -3.20 12.84 -16.59
CA LYS A 9 -3.15 11.38 -16.75
C LYS A 9 -3.73 10.65 -15.53
N LEU A 10 -3.52 11.19 -14.32
CA LEU A 10 -4.15 10.69 -13.10
C LEU A 10 -5.67 10.86 -13.15
N LEU A 11 -6.16 12.03 -13.57
CA LEU A 11 -7.59 12.32 -13.72
C LEU A 11 -8.23 11.45 -14.80
N GLU A 12 -7.52 11.16 -15.89
CA GLU A 12 -7.95 10.27 -16.96
C GLU A 12 -8.07 8.81 -16.47
N PHE A 13 -7.07 8.32 -15.72
CA PHE A 13 -7.12 6.99 -15.08
C PHE A 13 -8.28 6.84 -14.07
N LEU A 14 -8.77 7.94 -13.49
CA LEU A 14 -9.84 7.95 -12.48
C LEU A 14 -11.25 8.08 -13.05
N LYS A 15 -11.41 8.29 -14.38
CA LYS A 15 -12.72 8.44 -15.02
C LYS A 15 -13.42 7.10 -15.29
N ASP A 16 -12.65 6.05 -15.56
CA ASP A 16 -13.19 4.73 -15.89
C ASP A 16 -13.17 3.82 -14.63
N PRO A 17 -14.33 3.36 -14.15
CA PRO A 17 -14.44 2.47 -13.00
C PRO A 17 -13.63 1.17 -13.14
N GLU A 18 -13.44 0.66 -14.35
CA GLU A 18 -12.77 -0.61 -14.62
C GLU A 18 -11.25 -0.45 -14.73
N VAL A 19 -10.79 0.70 -15.20
CA VAL A 19 -9.34 1.00 -15.34
C VAL A 19 -8.65 1.11 -13.98
N ILE A 20 -9.36 1.53 -12.93
CA ILE A 20 -8.81 1.66 -11.57
C ILE A 20 -8.34 0.32 -11.00
N LYS A 21 -9.00 -0.80 -11.33
CA LYS A 21 -8.61 -2.16 -10.89
C LYS A 21 -7.52 -2.80 -11.75
N LYS A 22 -7.18 -2.17 -12.88
CA LYS A 22 -6.25 -2.74 -13.85
C LYS A 22 -4.90 -2.94 -13.18
N LYS A 23 -4.35 -4.14 -13.39
CA LYS A 23 -3.04 -4.53 -12.93
C LYS A 23 -2.01 -4.37 -14.05
N ASN A 24 -0.79 -3.97 -13.73
CA ASN A 24 0.33 -4.04 -14.66
C ASN A 24 0.87 -5.48 -14.78
N LEU A 25 1.98 -5.67 -15.51
CA LEU A 25 2.58 -6.99 -15.72
C LEU A 25 3.01 -7.71 -14.44
N ASN A 26 3.25 -6.97 -13.35
CA ASN A 26 3.63 -7.51 -12.05
C ASN A 26 2.40 -7.70 -11.13
N GLY A 27 1.18 -7.56 -11.64
CA GLY A 27 -0.03 -7.63 -10.83
C GLY A 27 -0.32 -6.36 -10.03
N LEU A 28 0.47 -5.30 -10.19
CA LEU A 28 0.33 -4.08 -9.37
C LEU A 28 -0.84 -3.24 -9.86
N THR A 29 -1.74 -2.90 -8.95
CA THR A 29 -2.73 -1.83 -9.16
C THR A 29 -2.08 -0.44 -9.06
N ALA A 30 -2.81 0.60 -9.45
CA ALA A 30 -2.37 1.98 -9.25
C ALA A 30 -2.06 2.30 -7.78
N LEU A 31 -2.77 1.69 -6.82
CA LEU A 31 -2.54 1.90 -5.39
C LEU A 31 -1.22 1.27 -4.92
N HIS A 32 -0.84 0.10 -5.46
CA HIS A 32 0.49 -0.46 -5.18
C HIS A 32 1.58 0.47 -5.69
N VAL A 33 1.45 0.99 -6.91
CA VAL A 33 2.46 1.91 -7.46
C VAL A 33 2.58 3.16 -6.58
N ALA A 34 1.46 3.77 -6.18
CA ALA A 34 1.45 4.91 -5.26
C ALA A 34 2.09 4.57 -3.90
N ALA A 35 1.86 3.36 -3.39
CA ALA A 35 2.45 2.86 -2.16
C ALA A 35 3.97 2.67 -2.26
N VAL A 36 4.46 2.01 -3.31
CA VAL A 36 5.90 1.78 -3.55
C VAL A 36 6.67 3.11 -3.63
N VAL A 37 6.13 4.08 -4.38
CA VAL A 37 6.81 5.38 -4.56
C VAL A 37 6.59 6.34 -3.39
N GLY A 38 5.65 6.05 -2.49
CA GLY A 38 5.31 6.92 -1.35
C GLY A 38 4.47 8.14 -1.71
N ASN A 39 3.70 8.09 -2.80
CA ASN A 39 2.81 9.18 -3.19
C ASN A 39 1.50 9.12 -2.39
N THR A 40 1.51 9.72 -1.19
CA THR A 40 0.38 9.71 -0.27
C THR A 40 -0.86 10.41 -0.86
N ASP A 41 -0.69 11.49 -1.63
CA ASP A 41 -1.81 12.22 -2.24
C ASP A 41 -2.54 11.37 -3.30
N ALA A 42 -1.78 10.68 -4.16
CA ALA A 42 -2.36 9.74 -5.11
C ALA A 42 -3.05 8.57 -4.40
N ALA A 43 -2.44 8.03 -3.34
CA ALA A 43 -3.06 6.98 -2.52
C ALA A 43 -4.38 7.46 -1.90
N GLN A 44 -4.43 8.71 -1.41
CA GLN A 44 -5.65 9.32 -0.89
C GLN A 44 -6.76 9.39 -1.93
N LEU A 45 -6.44 9.91 -3.12
CA LEU A 45 -7.39 10.03 -4.22
C LEU A 45 -7.93 8.67 -4.66
N LEU A 46 -7.04 7.68 -4.83
CA LEU A 46 -7.39 6.34 -5.25
C LEU A 46 -8.32 5.65 -4.23
N VAL A 47 -7.99 5.70 -2.93
CA VAL A 47 -8.80 5.09 -1.87
C VAL A 47 -10.15 5.79 -1.72
N ARG A 48 -10.20 7.12 -1.81
CA ARG A 48 -11.47 7.90 -1.78
C ARG A 48 -12.41 7.49 -2.91
N LYS A 49 -11.85 7.16 -4.08
CA LYS A 49 -12.64 6.70 -5.22
C LYS A 49 -13.07 5.25 -5.07
N ARG A 50 -12.16 4.35 -4.66
CA ARG A 50 -12.41 2.90 -4.59
C ARG A 50 -11.65 2.27 -3.42
N LYS A 51 -12.34 2.08 -2.29
CA LYS A 51 -11.76 1.44 -1.08
C LYS A 51 -11.33 -0.01 -1.30
N GLU A 52 -11.96 -0.72 -2.23
CA GLU A 52 -11.60 -2.11 -2.57
C GLU A 52 -10.13 -2.26 -3.05
N LEU A 53 -9.49 -1.19 -3.52
CA LEU A 53 -8.07 -1.22 -3.90
C LEU A 53 -7.16 -1.60 -2.71
N LEU A 54 -7.60 -1.34 -1.47
CA LEU A 54 -6.83 -1.60 -0.25
C LEU A 54 -6.51 -3.08 -0.03
N VAL A 55 -7.31 -3.98 -0.61
CA VAL A 55 -7.23 -5.44 -0.38
C VAL A 55 -6.88 -6.23 -1.64
N ILE A 56 -6.76 -5.58 -2.79
CA ILE A 56 -6.33 -6.26 -4.01
C ILE A 56 -4.85 -6.59 -3.87
N LEU A 57 -4.50 -7.86 -4.01
CA LEU A 57 -3.12 -8.34 -3.96
C LEU A 57 -2.45 -8.28 -5.34
N ASP A 58 -1.14 -8.07 -5.38
CA ASP A 58 -0.34 -8.20 -6.59
C ASP A 58 -0.04 -9.66 -6.96
N SER A 59 0.86 -9.89 -7.94
CA SER A 59 1.23 -11.25 -8.35
C SER A 59 2.03 -12.03 -7.29
N TYR A 60 2.55 -11.34 -6.27
CA TYR A 60 3.31 -11.91 -5.15
C TYR A 60 2.46 -12.02 -3.88
N GLN A 61 1.14 -11.86 -3.98
CA GLN A 61 0.21 -11.80 -2.85
C GLN A 61 0.47 -10.65 -1.88
N VAL A 62 1.12 -9.58 -2.35
CA VAL A 62 1.42 -8.38 -1.55
C VAL A 62 0.29 -7.38 -1.71
N ALA A 63 -0.18 -6.82 -0.59
CA ALA A 63 -1.17 -5.74 -0.60
C ALA A 63 -0.49 -4.36 -0.72
N PRO A 64 -1.21 -3.29 -1.13
CA PRO A 64 -0.61 -1.96 -1.26
C PRO A 64 0.00 -1.44 0.04
N PHE A 65 -0.60 -1.78 1.19
CA PHE A 65 -0.04 -1.45 2.50
C PHE A 65 1.36 -2.02 2.69
N HIS A 66 1.53 -3.32 2.44
CA HIS A 66 2.82 -4.02 2.52
C HIS A 66 3.84 -3.40 1.56
N SER A 67 3.43 -3.03 0.35
CA SER A 67 4.31 -2.33 -0.59
C SER A 67 4.84 -1.01 -0.03
N ALA A 68 4.01 -0.20 0.63
CA ALA A 68 4.48 1.02 1.29
C ALA A 68 5.43 0.70 2.44
N PHE A 69 5.15 -0.35 3.20
CA PHE A 69 5.92 -0.75 4.38
C PHE A 69 7.33 -1.21 3.99
N HIS A 70 7.43 -2.15 3.05
CA HIS A 70 8.71 -2.65 2.54
C HIS A 70 9.58 -1.55 1.91
N ASN A 71 8.96 -0.48 1.41
CA ASN A 71 9.67 0.66 0.81
C ASN A 71 9.91 1.82 1.79
N GLY A 72 9.58 1.65 3.09
CA GLY A 72 9.77 2.66 4.13
C GLY A 72 8.92 3.92 3.95
N LYS A 73 7.77 3.81 3.27
CA LYS A 73 6.91 4.96 2.92
C LYS A 73 5.93 5.26 4.05
N LEU A 74 6.45 5.69 5.19
CA LEU A 74 5.73 5.84 6.47
C LEU A 74 4.41 6.64 6.36
N SER A 75 4.42 7.80 5.70
CA SER A 75 3.20 8.62 5.56
C SER A 75 2.11 7.89 4.77
N THR A 76 2.49 7.18 3.72
CA THR A 76 1.56 6.39 2.91
C THR A 76 1.12 5.14 3.66
N CYS A 77 2.00 4.46 4.39
CA CYS A 77 1.64 3.36 5.30
C CYS A 77 0.57 3.78 6.30
N ALA A 78 0.83 4.87 7.04
CA ALA A 78 -0.09 5.37 8.07
C ALA A 78 -1.46 5.70 7.47
N TYR A 79 -1.48 6.33 6.29
CA TYR A 79 -2.74 6.60 5.59
C TYR A 79 -3.49 5.32 5.20
N LEU A 80 -2.80 4.37 4.56
CA LEU A 80 -3.41 3.12 4.08
C LEU A 80 -3.95 2.29 5.25
N LEU A 81 -3.20 2.22 6.35
CA LEU A 81 -3.61 1.53 7.58
C LEU A 81 -4.83 2.20 8.22
N GLY A 82 -4.85 3.54 8.27
CA GLY A 82 -6.01 4.29 8.78
C GLY A 82 -7.27 4.15 7.92
N CYS A 83 -7.12 3.69 6.67
CA CYS A 83 -8.22 3.46 5.74
C CYS A 83 -8.72 2.01 5.70
N ALA A 84 -7.98 1.07 6.28
CA ALA A 84 -8.37 -0.33 6.32
C ALA A 84 -9.72 -0.51 7.04
N PRO A 85 -10.62 -1.37 6.53
CA PRO A 85 -11.89 -1.64 7.20
C PRO A 85 -11.65 -2.31 8.57
N PRO A 86 -12.52 -2.08 9.57
CA PRO A 86 -12.48 -2.82 10.83
C PRO A 86 -12.67 -4.32 10.53
N SER A 87 -11.81 -5.12 11.13
CA SER A 87 -11.63 -6.55 10.98
C SER A 87 -12.94 -7.36 11.02
N ASP A 88 -13.32 -7.92 9.86
CA ASP A 88 -14.17 -9.13 9.80
C ASP A 88 -13.70 -10.10 8.68
N SER A 89 -12.50 -9.90 8.15
CA SER A 89 -12.01 -10.66 7.00
C SER A 89 -10.49 -10.64 6.98
N SER A 90 -9.89 -11.71 7.51
CA SER A 90 -8.74 -12.48 7.02
C SER A 90 -7.61 -11.80 6.20
N THR A 91 -7.41 -10.49 6.29
CA THR A 91 -6.48 -9.74 5.41
C THR A 91 -5.42 -8.98 6.19
N TYR A 92 -5.68 -8.67 7.46
CA TYR A 92 -4.74 -8.13 8.42
C TYR A 92 -5.12 -8.70 9.79
N SER A 93 -4.25 -9.45 10.46
CA SER A 93 -4.47 -9.74 11.88
C SER A 93 -4.28 -8.46 12.70
N ASP A 94 -4.95 -8.34 13.84
CA ASP A 94 -4.74 -7.18 14.72
C ASP A 94 -3.27 -7.07 15.16
N ASP A 95 -2.59 -8.21 15.29
CA ASP A 95 -1.15 -8.30 15.58
C ASP A 95 -0.29 -7.65 14.47
N GLU A 96 -0.60 -7.88 13.19
CA GLU A 96 0.12 -7.29 12.06
C GLU A 96 -0.03 -5.77 12.00
N ARG A 97 -1.16 -5.22 12.43
CA ARG A 97 -1.41 -3.76 12.42
C ARG A 97 -0.56 -3.05 13.48
N GLU A 98 -0.47 -3.65 14.66
CA GLU A 98 0.29 -3.11 15.79
C GLU A 98 1.80 -3.29 15.57
N ASP A 99 2.22 -4.48 15.12
CA ASP A 99 3.62 -4.77 14.78
C ASP A 99 4.11 -3.91 13.61
N ALA A 100 3.29 -3.67 12.59
CA ALA A 100 3.69 -2.80 11.50
C ALA A 100 3.81 -1.33 11.92
N LEU A 101 3.00 -0.85 12.87
CA LEU A 101 3.15 0.50 13.44
C LEU A 101 4.43 0.62 14.29
N ILE A 102 4.74 -0.39 15.09
CA ILE A 102 5.97 -0.46 15.88
C ILE A 102 7.19 -0.52 14.96
N ALA A 103 7.17 -1.40 13.95
CA ALA A 103 8.27 -1.53 12.99
C ALA A 103 8.43 -0.30 12.09
N ALA A 104 7.35 0.36 11.66
CA ALA A 104 7.39 1.63 10.93
C ALA A 104 8.03 2.76 11.77
N SER A 105 7.79 2.74 13.08
CA SER A 105 8.40 3.69 14.02
C SER A 105 9.90 3.43 14.21
N LEU A 106 10.31 2.16 14.24
CA LEU A 106 11.70 1.75 14.40
C LEU A 106 12.53 1.84 13.10
N THR A 107 11.93 1.65 11.92
CA THR A 107 12.63 1.73 10.63
C THR A 107 13.14 3.14 10.30
N LYS A 108 12.56 4.19 10.89
CA LYS A 108 13.13 5.55 10.85
C LYS A 108 14.51 5.61 11.54
N GLN A 109 14.82 4.63 12.40
CA GLN A 109 16.01 4.58 13.24
C GLN A 109 16.94 3.38 12.91
N TYR A 110 16.42 2.28 12.36
CA TYR A 110 17.13 1.01 12.14
C TYR A 110 16.74 0.32 10.81
N GLY A 111 16.72 1.07 9.71
CA GLY A 111 16.49 0.53 8.37
C GLY A 111 17.34 -0.72 8.11
N GLU A 112 16.69 -1.77 7.60
CA GLU A 112 17.22 -3.10 7.20
C GLU A 112 17.21 -4.23 8.25
N TYR A 113 17.45 -3.99 9.55
CA TYR A 113 17.63 -5.10 10.51
C TYR A 113 16.33 -5.76 11.01
N LEU A 114 15.24 -5.02 11.13
CA LEU A 114 13.95 -5.56 11.59
C LEU A 114 13.20 -6.33 10.49
N TYR A 115 13.60 -6.13 9.22
CA TYR A 115 13.00 -6.80 8.07
C TYR A 115 13.24 -8.31 8.08
N CYS A 116 14.46 -8.73 8.46
CA CYS A 116 14.81 -10.15 8.59
C CYS A 116 13.99 -10.84 9.70
N LEU A 117 13.70 -10.13 10.79
CA LEU A 117 12.92 -10.69 11.90
C LEU A 117 11.44 -10.90 11.51
N TRP A 118 10.90 -10.01 10.68
CA TRP A 118 9.53 -10.16 10.15
C TRP A 118 9.42 -11.33 9.16
N GLN A 119 10.44 -11.59 8.34
CA GLN A 119 10.46 -12.76 7.43
C GLN A 119 10.66 -14.10 8.15
N MET A 120 11.39 -14.14 9.28
CA MET A 120 11.68 -15.40 9.99
C MET A 120 10.49 -15.96 10.79
N CYS A 121 9.46 -15.15 11.06
CA CYS A 121 8.22 -15.62 11.70
C CYS A 121 7.18 -16.19 10.70
N TRP A 122 7.48 -16.19 9.39
CA TRP A 122 6.48 -16.44 8.33
C TRP A 122 6.85 -17.58 7.36
N VAL A 123 7.50 -18.61 7.90
CA VAL A 123 7.64 -19.91 7.22
C VAL A 123 7.28 -21.00 8.23
N ASP A 124 6.03 -21.02 8.71
CA ASP A 124 5.38 -22.18 9.34
C ASP A 124 3.93 -21.83 9.69
N MET A 125 3.03 -21.86 8.69
CA MET A 125 1.59 -22.16 8.89
C MET A 125 0.91 -22.55 7.58
#